data_AF-A0A7G2CR80-F1
#
_entry.id   AF-A0A7G2CR80-F1
#
_cell.length_a   1.000
_cell.length_b   1.000
_cell.length_c   1.000
_cell.angle_alpha   90.00
_cell.angle_beta   90.00
_cell.angle_gamma   90.00
#
_symmetry.space_group_name_H-M   'P 1'
#
loop_
_entity.id
_entity.type
_entity.pdbx_description
1 polymer ?
#
loop_
_entity_poly.entity_id
_entity_poly.type
_entity_poly.pdbx_seq_one_letter_code
_entity_poly.pdbx_strand_id
1 'polypeptide(L)'
;MTVEAEAGVILQTCQECCEKEGFLFPLSMGSKGSAMIGGCVSTNAGGIHYARYGSMHANVLGLEVVTATGEVLDLRSTLRKDNAGYDLKHLFIGSEGTLGVVTRAVVKLAPLPKSRQVTLFRLPNFESVLQLYQLAQEHLAECLSAFEVMDGECLTPTAQEQIPFAKISNNGSFQSGDNYHSAYFVILIETNGSVEEHDFAKLSQFIEHAEEKFGTAITTPGQEPILSQSGEQREQLWSLRENTPIHLAKDGLIYKFDVSFPLHQFYNIVEYTRELLYRTHHFHPEEVYVMGYGHFGDGNVHLNVVDRTRKYQKELDAALYPAVYAYCASHAGSISAEHGVGLQKRDYLALSRPPAVIALMKQLKHMMDPNGILNPYKVLPS
;
A
#
# COMPACT_ATOMS: atom_id res chain seq x y z
N MET A 1 -14.63 -9.98 -20.27
CA MET A 1 -14.43 -9.34 -18.95
C MET A 1 -13.09 -8.60 -18.95
N THR A 2 -13.01 -7.57 -19.78
CA THR A 2 -11.82 -6.75 -19.99
C THR A 2 -12.26 -5.33 -20.29
N VAL A 3 -11.44 -4.36 -19.95
CA VAL A 3 -11.57 -2.96 -20.39
C VAL A 3 -10.34 -2.59 -21.19
N GLU A 4 -10.53 -1.87 -22.29
CA GLU A 4 -9.45 -1.16 -22.98
C GLU A 4 -9.60 0.32 -22.68
N ALA A 5 -8.52 0.96 -22.23
CA ALA A 5 -8.51 2.38 -21.89
C ALA A 5 -7.26 3.04 -22.47
N GLU A 6 -7.41 4.28 -22.92
CA GLU A 6 -6.27 5.14 -23.21
C GLU A 6 -5.53 5.48 -21.92
N ALA A 7 -4.21 5.68 -22.03
CA ALA A 7 -3.33 5.88 -20.89
C ALA A 7 -3.70 7.09 -20.03
N GLY A 8 -4.33 8.12 -20.62
CA GLY A 8 -4.75 9.34 -19.93
C GLY A 8 -6.09 9.25 -19.20
N VAL A 9 -6.82 8.13 -19.31
CA VAL A 9 -8.09 7.95 -18.60
C VAL A 9 -7.83 7.93 -17.09
N ILE A 10 -8.60 8.70 -16.33
CA ILE A 10 -8.55 8.72 -14.86
C ILE A 10 -9.06 7.38 -14.32
N LEU A 11 -8.34 6.80 -13.35
CA LEU A 11 -8.65 5.49 -12.76
C LEU A 11 -10.10 5.43 -12.26
N GLN A 12 -10.54 6.42 -11.49
CA GLN A 12 -11.91 6.49 -10.99
C GLN A 12 -12.94 6.53 -12.11
N THR A 13 -12.72 7.31 -13.17
CA THR A 13 -13.62 7.34 -14.34
C THR A 13 -13.69 5.97 -15.03
N CYS A 14 -12.56 5.26 -15.14
CA CYS A 14 -12.53 3.90 -15.67
C CYS A 14 -13.29 2.91 -14.77
N GLN A 15 -13.11 3.01 -13.44
CA GLN A 15 -13.82 2.20 -12.44
C GLN A 15 -15.33 2.40 -12.57
N GLU A 16 -15.81 3.64 -12.53
CA GLU A 16 -17.24 3.98 -12.65
C GLU A 16 -17.84 3.49 -13.97
N CYS A 17 -17.07 3.50 -15.07
CA CYS A 17 -17.50 2.94 -16.35
C CYS A 17 -17.66 1.41 -16.27
N CYS A 18 -16.73 0.71 -15.63
CA CYS A 18 -16.80 -0.74 -15.47
C CYS A 18 -17.95 -1.16 -14.54
N GLU A 19 -18.16 -0.40 -13.46
CA GLU A 19 -19.19 -0.68 -12.45
C GLU A 19 -20.60 -0.58 -13.04
N LYS A 20 -20.85 0.39 -13.93
CA LYS A 20 -22.12 0.51 -14.68
C LYS A 20 -22.45 -0.74 -15.49
N GLU A 21 -21.43 -1.45 -15.95
CA GLU A 21 -21.55 -2.71 -16.70
C GLU A 21 -21.50 -3.95 -15.78
N GLY A 22 -21.53 -3.77 -14.46
CA GLY A 22 -21.51 -4.86 -13.49
C GLY A 22 -20.12 -5.49 -13.27
N PHE A 23 -19.05 -4.75 -13.56
CA PHE A 23 -17.67 -5.21 -13.40
C PHE A 23 -16.87 -4.35 -12.42
N LEU A 24 -15.97 -5.00 -11.70
CA LEU A 24 -14.98 -4.37 -10.84
C LEU A 24 -13.65 -4.24 -11.59
N PHE A 25 -13.07 -3.04 -11.56
CA PHE A 25 -11.66 -2.82 -11.92
C PHE A 25 -10.77 -3.26 -10.74
N PRO A 26 -9.74 -4.11 -10.95
CA PRO A 26 -9.05 -4.82 -9.85
C PRO A 26 -8.15 -3.95 -8.96
N LEU A 27 -7.82 -2.74 -9.39
CA LEU A 27 -6.99 -1.77 -8.64
C LEU A 27 -7.89 -0.77 -7.91
N SER A 28 -7.59 -0.49 -6.64
CA SER A 28 -8.17 0.62 -5.87
C SER A 28 -7.10 1.26 -4.98
N MET A 29 -7.00 2.59 -5.02
CA MET A 29 -6.03 3.36 -4.24
C MET A 29 -6.54 4.78 -3.96
N GLY A 30 -5.98 5.45 -2.96
CA GLY A 30 -6.44 6.78 -2.52
C GLY A 30 -6.33 7.88 -3.60
N SER A 31 -5.41 7.75 -4.57
CA SER A 31 -5.23 8.70 -5.68
C SER A 31 -6.12 8.42 -6.90
N LYS A 32 -7.11 7.53 -6.80
CA LYS A 32 -8.01 7.13 -7.92
C LYS A 32 -8.66 8.30 -8.68
N GLY A 33 -8.94 9.41 -8.00
CA GLY A 33 -9.56 10.60 -8.61
C GLY A 33 -8.63 11.44 -9.51
N SER A 34 -7.33 11.16 -9.53
CA SER A 34 -6.35 11.91 -10.35
C SER A 34 -5.33 11.03 -11.07
N ALA A 35 -5.07 9.83 -10.57
CA ALA A 35 -4.19 8.88 -11.23
C ALA A 35 -4.76 8.42 -12.56
N MET A 36 -3.89 8.29 -13.57
CA MET A 36 -4.26 7.84 -14.91
C MET A 36 -3.84 6.39 -15.14
N ILE A 37 -4.56 5.66 -15.99
CA ILE A 37 -4.30 4.23 -16.28
C ILE A 37 -2.85 3.97 -16.71
N GLY A 38 -2.29 4.81 -17.58
CA GLY A 38 -0.89 4.69 -18.03
C GLY A 38 0.11 4.87 -16.88
N GLY A 39 -0.20 5.76 -15.93
CA GLY A 39 0.57 5.93 -14.70
C GLY A 39 0.52 4.67 -13.84
N CYS A 40 -0.69 4.14 -13.57
CA CYS A 40 -0.87 2.92 -12.80
C CYS A 40 -0.07 1.74 -13.39
N VAL A 41 -0.11 1.57 -14.72
CA VAL A 41 0.70 0.56 -15.43
C VAL A 41 2.19 0.85 -15.26
N SER A 42 2.62 2.08 -15.53
CA SER A 42 4.04 2.45 -15.55
C SER A 42 4.70 2.36 -14.18
N THR A 43 3.95 2.53 -13.09
CA THR A 43 4.47 2.36 -11.72
C THR A 43 4.19 0.98 -11.13
N ASN A 44 3.52 0.08 -11.86
CA ASN A 44 3.00 -1.18 -11.33
C ASN A 44 2.21 -0.96 -10.03
N ALA A 45 1.27 -0.01 -10.05
CA ALA A 45 0.54 0.42 -8.86
C ALA A 45 -0.13 -0.76 -8.14
N GLY A 46 0.02 -0.76 -6.81
CA GLY A 46 -0.73 -1.62 -5.91
C GLY A 46 -1.87 -0.87 -5.22
N GLY A 47 -2.28 -1.35 -4.05
CA GLY A 47 -3.36 -0.74 -3.29
C GLY A 47 -4.21 -1.73 -2.52
N ILE A 48 -5.35 -1.26 -2.03
CA ILE A 48 -6.12 -1.90 -0.95
C ILE A 48 -6.59 -3.33 -1.29
N HIS A 49 -6.89 -3.61 -2.56
CA HIS A 49 -7.34 -4.94 -2.99
C HIS A 49 -6.25 -5.79 -3.64
N TYR A 50 -4.98 -5.40 -3.51
CA TYR A 50 -3.85 -6.10 -4.13
C TYR A 50 -3.76 -7.56 -3.68
N ALA A 51 -3.97 -7.84 -2.40
CA ALA A 51 -3.97 -9.21 -1.88
C ALA A 51 -5.02 -10.12 -2.55
N ARG A 52 -6.16 -9.55 -3.02
CA ARG A 52 -7.25 -10.28 -3.70
C ARG A 52 -7.03 -10.41 -5.20
N TYR A 53 -6.67 -9.32 -5.87
CA TYR A 53 -6.66 -9.25 -7.33
C TYR A 53 -5.26 -9.23 -7.94
N GLY A 54 -4.23 -9.01 -7.15
CA GLY A 54 -2.83 -8.97 -7.57
C GLY A 54 -2.42 -7.66 -8.25
N SER A 55 -1.20 -7.67 -8.77
CA SER A 55 -0.54 -6.50 -9.36
C SER A 55 -1.07 -6.11 -10.73
N MET A 56 -0.55 -5.01 -11.27
CA MET A 56 -0.72 -4.68 -12.69
C MET A 56 -0.13 -5.75 -13.60
N HIS A 57 0.96 -6.43 -13.22
CA HIS A 57 1.44 -7.61 -13.97
C HIS A 57 0.38 -8.73 -14.04
N ALA A 58 -0.39 -8.94 -12.97
CA ALA A 58 -1.44 -9.98 -12.97
C ALA A 58 -2.68 -9.59 -13.78
N ASN A 59 -2.96 -8.29 -13.90
CA ASN A 59 -4.23 -7.78 -14.44
C ASN A 59 -4.13 -7.19 -15.85
N VAL A 60 -2.96 -6.69 -16.27
CA VAL A 60 -2.77 -6.19 -17.64
C VAL A 60 -2.65 -7.36 -18.60
N LEU A 61 -3.53 -7.41 -19.59
CA LEU A 61 -3.51 -8.43 -20.65
C LEU A 61 -2.74 -7.98 -21.89
N GLY A 62 -2.68 -6.68 -22.15
CA GLY A 62 -1.90 -6.12 -23.25
C GLY A 62 -1.74 -4.61 -23.16
N LEU A 63 -0.79 -4.07 -23.91
CA LEU A 63 -0.42 -2.66 -23.92
C LEU A 63 -0.19 -2.17 -25.35
N GLU A 64 -0.45 -0.89 -25.59
CA GLU A 64 0.13 -0.15 -26.72
C GLU A 64 1.20 0.78 -26.16
N VAL A 65 2.40 0.76 -26.76
CA VAL A 65 3.56 1.53 -26.27
C VAL A 65 4.28 2.22 -27.42
N VAL A 66 4.64 3.49 -27.23
CA VAL A 66 5.51 4.23 -28.14
C VAL A 66 6.95 4.18 -27.61
N THR A 67 7.90 3.70 -28.41
CA THR A 67 9.32 3.59 -28.04
C THR A 67 10.06 4.93 -28.19
N ALA A 68 11.32 4.98 -27.74
CA ALA A 68 12.17 6.17 -27.90
C ALA A 68 12.40 6.57 -29.37
N THR A 69 12.25 5.62 -30.31
CA THR A 69 12.40 5.88 -31.75
C THR A 69 11.11 6.37 -32.41
N GLY A 70 9.99 6.41 -31.67
CA GLY A 70 8.66 6.72 -32.19
C GLY A 70 7.90 5.53 -32.76
N GLU A 71 8.49 4.33 -32.78
CA GLU A 71 7.79 3.10 -33.18
C GLU A 71 6.66 2.78 -32.18
N VAL A 72 5.51 2.38 -32.73
CA VAL A 72 4.36 1.91 -31.95
C VAL A 72 4.41 0.38 -31.85
N LEU A 73 4.58 -0.12 -30.64
CA LEU A 73 4.47 -1.54 -30.33
C LEU A 73 3.02 -1.84 -29.92
N ASP A 74 2.27 -2.51 -30.79
CA ASP A 74 0.94 -3.02 -30.46
C ASP A 74 1.06 -4.40 -29.82
N LEU A 75 1.07 -4.42 -28.49
CA LEU A 75 1.10 -5.62 -27.65
C LEU A 75 -0.27 -5.86 -27.00
N ARG A 76 -1.34 -5.27 -27.56
CA ARG A 76 -2.69 -5.41 -26.99
C ARG A 76 -3.18 -6.83 -27.21
N SER A 77 -3.81 -7.38 -26.19
CA SER A 77 -4.45 -8.68 -26.22
C SER A 77 -5.59 -8.71 -25.23
N THR A 78 -6.67 -9.40 -25.59
CA THR A 78 -7.79 -9.71 -24.69
C THR A 78 -7.72 -11.16 -24.20
N LEU A 79 -6.72 -11.92 -24.64
CA LEU A 79 -6.55 -13.33 -24.32
C LEU A 79 -6.08 -13.51 -22.87
N ARG A 80 -6.61 -14.54 -22.20
CA ARG A 80 -6.17 -14.93 -20.86
C ARG A 80 -4.90 -15.75 -20.85
N LYS A 81 -4.63 -16.44 -21.96
CA LYS A 81 -3.49 -17.33 -22.14
C LYS A 81 -2.97 -17.09 -23.53
N ASP A 82 -1.76 -16.61 -23.61
CA ASP A 82 -1.06 -16.37 -24.86
C ASP A 82 0.44 -16.53 -24.60
N ASN A 83 0.99 -17.64 -25.09
CA ASN A 83 2.39 -18.02 -24.88
C ASN A 83 3.17 -17.97 -26.20
N ALA A 84 2.70 -17.18 -27.17
CA ALA A 84 3.31 -17.06 -28.50
C ALA A 84 4.54 -16.14 -28.50
N GLY A 85 5.60 -16.53 -27.79
CA GLY A 85 6.86 -15.79 -27.69
C GLY A 85 7.10 -15.17 -26.31
N TYR A 86 7.93 -14.13 -26.24
CA TYR A 86 8.21 -13.41 -25.00
C TYR A 86 7.04 -12.51 -24.60
N ASP A 87 6.75 -12.45 -23.31
CA ASP A 87 5.70 -11.59 -22.79
C ASP A 87 6.20 -10.14 -22.58
N LEU A 88 6.40 -9.45 -23.70
CA LEU A 88 7.07 -8.14 -23.74
C LEU A 88 6.33 -7.04 -22.99
N LYS A 89 5.00 -7.16 -22.80
CA LYS A 89 4.23 -6.13 -22.07
C LYS A 89 4.77 -5.94 -20.64
N HIS A 90 5.30 -7.00 -20.03
CA HIS A 90 5.86 -6.95 -18.68
C HIS A 90 7.12 -6.10 -18.55
N LEU A 91 7.82 -5.79 -19.64
CA LEU A 91 8.95 -4.86 -19.59
C LEU A 91 8.49 -3.43 -19.29
N PHE A 92 7.27 -3.06 -19.70
CA PHE A 92 6.76 -1.69 -19.58
C PHE A 92 6.00 -1.45 -18.27
N ILE A 93 5.42 -2.50 -17.69
CA ILE A 93 4.77 -2.44 -16.37
C ILE A 93 5.85 -2.22 -15.31
N GLY A 94 5.75 -1.14 -14.54
CA GLY A 94 6.78 -0.77 -13.56
C GLY A 94 8.05 -0.12 -14.15
N SER A 95 8.08 0.19 -15.45
CA SER A 95 9.24 0.83 -16.10
C SER A 95 9.36 2.33 -15.83
N GLU A 96 8.32 2.94 -15.23
CA GLU A 96 8.21 4.38 -14.94
C GLU A 96 8.49 5.27 -16.17
N GLY A 97 8.09 4.80 -17.36
CA GLY A 97 8.26 5.53 -18.62
C GLY A 97 9.70 5.59 -19.13
N THR A 98 10.61 4.80 -18.57
CA THR A 98 12.02 4.78 -18.99
C THR A 98 12.30 3.90 -20.21
N LEU A 99 11.40 2.96 -20.55
CA LEU A 99 11.57 2.05 -21.69
C LEU A 99 10.62 2.35 -22.86
N GLY A 100 9.59 3.16 -22.63
CA GLY A 100 8.58 3.54 -23.61
C GLY A 100 7.43 4.29 -22.94
N VAL A 101 6.58 4.91 -23.75
CA VAL A 101 5.38 5.63 -23.29
C VAL A 101 4.15 4.76 -23.54
N VAL A 102 3.51 4.28 -22.47
CA VAL A 102 2.24 3.54 -22.56
C VAL A 102 1.15 4.48 -23.05
N THR A 103 0.45 4.10 -24.13
CA THR A 103 -0.64 4.89 -24.73
C THR A 103 -2.01 4.23 -24.58
N ARG A 104 -2.08 2.90 -24.50
CA ARG A 104 -3.31 2.14 -24.18
C ARG A 104 -3.01 0.93 -23.31
N ALA A 105 -3.99 0.51 -22.52
CA ALA A 105 -3.91 -0.71 -21.73
C ALA A 105 -5.21 -1.52 -21.83
N VAL A 106 -5.06 -2.83 -22.00
CA VAL A 106 -6.14 -3.81 -21.86
C VAL A 106 -6.02 -4.48 -20.50
N VAL A 107 -7.02 -4.29 -19.64
CA VAL A 107 -6.99 -4.75 -18.25
C VAL A 107 -8.11 -5.76 -18.01
N LYS A 108 -7.77 -6.83 -17.31
CA LYS A 108 -8.69 -7.81 -16.74
C LYS A 108 -9.69 -7.12 -15.81
N LEU A 109 -10.97 -7.45 -15.95
CA LEU A 109 -11.98 -7.11 -14.96
C LEU A 109 -12.36 -8.33 -14.11
N ALA A 110 -12.88 -8.07 -12.92
CA ALA A 110 -13.56 -9.03 -12.07
C ALA A 110 -15.08 -8.76 -12.06
N PRO A 111 -15.94 -9.74 -11.73
CA PRO A 111 -17.35 -9.47 -11.46
C PRO A 111 -17.50 -8.48 -10.29
N LEU A 112 -18.48 -7.58 -10.37
CA LEU A 112 -18.79 -6.69 -9.25
C LEU A 112 -19.28 -7.53 -8.05
N PRO A 113 -18.68 -7.39 -6.85
CA PRO A 113 -19.14 -8.10 -5.66
C PRO A 113 -20.59 -7.74 -5.32
N LYS A 114 -21.39 -8.74 -4.97
CA LYS A 114 -22.80 -8.56 -4.55
C LYS A 114 -22.93 -8.33 -3.05
N SER A 115 -21.96 -8.79 -2.28
CA SER A 115 -21.84 -8.57 -0.85
C SER A 115 -20.50 -7.89 -0.57
N ARG A 116 -20.53 -6.83 0.24
CA ARG A 116 -19.34 -6.12 0.74
C ARG A 116 -19.52 -5.77 2.20
N GLN A 117 -18.60 -6.19 3.06
CA GLN A 117 -18.63 -5.88 4.49
C GLN A 117 -17.27 -5.36 4.93
N VAL A 118 -17.26 -4.42 5.87
CA VAL A 118 -16.04 -3.90 6.50
C VAL A 118 -16.14 -4.08 8.00
N THR A 119 -15.12 -4.67 8.60
CA THR A 119 -14.95 -4.74 10.05
C THR A 119 -13.71 -3.98 10.48
N LEU A 120 -13.83 -3.32 11.63
CA LEU A 120 -12.71 -2.66 12.29
C LEU A 120 -12.42 -3.36 13.62
N PHE A 121 -11.18 -3.79 13.81
CA PHE A 121 -10.68 -4.31 15.08
C PHE A 121 -9.69 -3.32 15.71
N ARG A 122 -9.62 -3.31 17.03
CA ARG A 122 -8.53 -2.69 17.78
C ARG A 122 -7.80 -3.76 18.57
N LEU A 123 -6.48 -3.81 18.41
CA LEU A 123 -5.64 -4.84 19.02
C LEU A 123 -4.50 -4.21 19.81
N PRO A 124 -4.09 -4.80 20.95
CA PRO A 124 -3.14 -4.17 21.86
C PRO A 124 -1.68 -4.22 21.36
N ASN A 125 -1.36 -5.16 20.47
CA ASN A 125 0.02 -5.37 20.00
C ASN A 125 0.05 -6.01 18.61
N PHE A 126 1.25 -6.00 18.00
CA PHE A 126 1.47 -6.50 16.64
C PHE A 126 1.34 -8.03 16.52
N GLU A 127 1.66 -8.79 17.58
CA GLU A 127 1.49 -10.25 17.59
C GLU A 127 0.01 -10.63 17.44
N SER A 128 -0.90 -9.90 18.09
CA SER A 128 -2.34 -10.07 17.89
C SER A 128 -2.77 -9.78 16.44
N VAL A 129 -2.09 -8.85 15.74
CA VAL A 129 -2.38 -8.53 14.32
C VAL A 129 -2.06 -9.75 13.43
N LEU A 130 -0.89 -10.37 13.61
CA LEU A 130 -0.51 -11.60 12.92
C LEU A 130 -1.52 -12.71 13.15
N GLN A 131 -1.94 -12.89 14.40
CA GLN A 131 -2.90 -13.91 14.79
C GLN A 131 -4.30 -13.67 14.22
N LEU A 132 -4.73 -12.41 14.12
CA LEU A 132 -6.02 -12.04 13.50
C LEU A 132 -5.96 -12.25 11.98
N TYR A 133 -4.83 -11.95 11.34
CA TYR A 133 -4.65 -12.22 9.91
C TYR A 133 -4.71 -13.72 9.59
N GLN A 134 -4.07 -14.56 10.40
CA GLN A 134 -4.18 -16.02 10.28
C GLN A 134 -5.64 -16.49 10.39
N LEU A 135 -6.38 -16.02 11.40
CA LEU A 135 -7.80 -16.31 11.53
C LEU A 135 -8.61 -15.82 10.31
N ALA A 136 -8.30 -14.64 9.79
CA ALA A 136 -9.00 -14.11 8.61
C ALA A 136 -8.75 -14.99 7.37
N GLN A 137 -7.51 -15.48 7.18
CA GLN A 137 -7.19 -16.41 6.10
C GLN A 137 -7.93 -17.75 6.25
N GLU A 138 -8.04 -18.27 7.47
CA GLU A 138 -8.72 -19.54 7.76
C GLU A 138 -10.24 -19.47 7.57
N HIS A 139 -10.89 -18.40 8.07
CA HIS A 139 -12.34 -18.30 8.14
C HIS A 139 -12.98 -17.53 6.98
N LEU A 140 -12.31 -16.51 6.45
CA LEU A 140 -12.83 -15.68 5.35
C LEU A 140 -12.33 -16.17 4.00
N ALA A 141 -11.09 -16.69 3.95
CA ALA A 141 -10.48 -17.32 2.79
C ALA A 141 -10.72 -16.53 1.49
N GLU A 142 -11.55 -17.05 0.58
CA GLU A 142 -11.79 -16.47 -0.74
C GLU A 142 -12.58 -15.17 -0.72
N CYS A 143 -13.28 -14.83 0.37
CA CYS A 143 -14.03 -13.59 0.45
C CYS A 143 -13.20 -12.43 1.01
N LEU A 144 -12.04 -12.67 1.65
CA LEU A 144 -11.14 -11.62 2.13
C LEU A 144 -10.64 -10.76 0.96
N SER A 145 -10.97 -9.46 0.93
CA SER A 145 -10.56 -8.52 -0.12
C SER A 145 -9.54 -7.50 0.31
N ALA A 146 -9.51 -7.14 1.59
CA ALA A 146 -8.51 -6.24 2.16
C ALA A 146 -8.21 -6.62 3.61
N PHE A 147 -6.97 -6.40 4.03
CA PHE A 147 -6.55 -6.46 5.43
C PHE A 147 -5.51 -5.36 5.64
N GLU A 148 -5.97 -4.24 6.17
CA GLU A 148 -5.16 -3.04 6.37
C GLU A 148 -4.85 -2.85 7.85
N VAL A 149 -3.63 -2.43 8.14
CA VAL A 149 -3.16 -2.19 9.50
C VAL A 149 -2.76 -0.73 9.64
N MET A 150 -3.13 -0.11 10.75
CA MET A 150 -2.66 1.21 11.17
C MET A 150 -2.25 1.14 12.64
N ASP A 151 -1.15 1.78 13.02
CA ASP A 151 -0.90 2.04 14.43
C ASP A 151 -1.81 3.15 14.98
N GLY A 152 -1.87 3.30 16.30
CA GLY A 152 -2.68 4.33 16.94
C GLY A 152 -2.17 5.73 16.62
N GLU A 153 -0.86 5.88 16.40
CA GLU A 153 -0.20 7.15 16.10
C GLU A 153 -0.66 7.74 14.74
N CYS A 154 -1.06 6.91 13.78
CA CYS A 154 -1.68 7.35 12.51
C CYS A 154 -2.92 8.22 12.71
N LEU A 155 -3.65 8.05 13.83
CA LEU A 155 -4.87 8.78 14.14
C LEU A 155 -4.63 10.06 14.94
N THR A 156 -3.37 10.36 15.29
CA THR A 156 -2.99 11.59 16.02
C THR A 156 -3.58 12.87 15.39
N PRO A 157 -3.39 13.14 14.07
CA PRO A 157 -3.93 14.34 13.43
C PRO A 157 -5.43 14.26 13.10
N THR A 158 -6.06 13.10 13.26
CA THR A 158 -7.49 12.91 12.96
C THR A 158 -8.34 13.40 14.12
N ALA A 159 -9.37 14.20 13.82
CA ALA A 159 -10.28 14.75 14.83
C ALA A 159 -11.12 13.64 15.49
N GLN A 160 -11.41 13.76 16.79
CA GLN A 160 -12.02 12.68 17.58
C GLN A 160 -13.42 12.32 17.09
N GLU A 161 -14.19 13.29 16.58
CA GLU A 161 -15.51 13.11 15.99
C GLU A 161 -15.52 12.26 14.72
N GLN A 162 -14.36 12.08 14.08
CA GLN A 162 -14.21 11.20 12.92
C GLN A 162 -13.84 9.77 13.33
N ILE A 163 -13.53 9.53 14.61
CA ILE A 163 -13.05 8.25 15.11
C ILE A 163 -14.14 7.64 16.00
N PRO A 164 -14.62 6.42 15.69
CA PRO A 164 -15.74 5.81 16.41
C PRO A 164 -15.36 5.23 17.79
N PHE A 165 -14.16 5.53 18.29
CA PHE A 165 -13.62 5.05 19.56
C PHE A 165 -12.66 6.07 20.17
N ALA A 166 -12.42 5.96 21.48
CA ALA A 166 -11.52 6.87 22.20
C ALA A 166 -10.06 6.69 21.74
N LYS A 167 -9.39 7.80 21.42
CA LYS A 167 -7.94 7.80 21.14
C LYS A 167 -7.13 7.59 22.42
N ILE A 168 -6.07 6.81 22.29
CA ILE A 168 -5.04 6.59 23.30
C ILE A 168 -3.70 6.98 22.68
N SER A 169 -2.78 7.55 23.46
CA SER A 169 -1.43 7.90 23.01
C SER A 169 -0.40 7.25 23.92
N ASN A 170 0.70 6.78 23.33
CA ASN A 170 1.86 6.26 24.06
C ASN A 170 3.02 7.27 24.13
N ASN A 171 2.79 8.56 23.82
CA ASN A 171 3.84 9.59 23.77
C ASN A 171 4.65 9.69 25.07
N GLY A 172 4.02 9.48 26.22
CA GLY A 172 4.71 9.46 27.51
C GLY A 172 5.78 8.37 27.60
N SER A 173 5.46 7.15 27.14
CA SER A 173 6.41 6.02 27.09
C SER A 173 7.52 6.24 26.06
N PHE A 174 7.19 6.88 24.93
CA PHE A 174 8.19 7.24 23.92
C PHE A 174 9.19 8.27 24.45
N GLN A 175 8.71 9.25 25.22
CA GLN A 175 9.52 10.30 25.82
C GLN A 175 10.41 9.77 26.95
N SER A 176 9.91 8.88 27.80
CA SER A 176 10.71 8.26 28.87
C SER A 176 11.72 7.24 28.33
N GLY A 177 11.47 6.69 27.14
CA GLY A 177 12.27 5.62 26.55
C GLY A 177 11.96 4.24 27.14
N ASP A 178 10.82 4.09 27.83
CA ASP A 178 10.42 2.81 28.44
C ASP A 178 10.10 1.74 27.39
N ASN A 179 9.40 2.14 26.31
CA ASN A 179 9.15 1.31 25.13
C ASN A 179 8.78 2.18 23.93
N TYR A 180 8.91 1.62 22.72
CA TYR A 180 8.57 2.28 21.45
C TYR A 180 7.40 1.61 20.72
N HIS A 181 6.66 0.74 21.41
CA HIS A 181 5.50 0.03 20.86
C HIS A 181 4.30 0.97 20.72
N SER A 182 3.49 0.74 19.69
CA SER A 182 2.22 1.48 19.55
C SER A 182 1.30 1.24 20.76
N ALA A 183 0.48 2.22 21.11
CA ALA A 183 -0.57 2.04 22.12
C ALA A 183 -1.59 0.94 21.74
N TYR A 184 -1.88 0.84 20.45
CA TYR A 184 -2.81 -0.14 19.86
C TYR A 184 -2.65 -0.17 18.33
N PHE A 185 -3.28 -1.14 17.70
CA PHE A 185 -3.37 -1.27 16.25
C PHE A 185 -4.84 -1.24 15.84
N VAL A 186 -5.14 -0.56 14.74
CA VAL A 186 -6.45 -0.54 14.09
C VAL A 186 -6.35 -1.39 12.83
N ILE A 187 -7.25 -2.37 12.71
CA ILE A 187 -7.29 -3.30 11.59
C ILE A 187 -8.58 -3.12 10.84
N LEU A 188 -8.51 -2.84 9.55
CA LEU A 188 -9.66 -2.83 8.65
C LEU A 188 -9.63 -4.10 7.81
N ILE A 189 -10.70 -4.88 7.89
CA ILE A 189 -10.87 -6.12 7.13
C ILE A 189 -12.07 -5.92 6.22
N GLU A 190 -11.90 -6.14 4.93
CA GLU A 190 -12.99 -6.13 3.97
C GLU A 190 -13.24 -7.54 3.43
N THR A 191 -14.51 -7.88 3.28
CA THR A 191 -14.93 -9.06 2.52
C THR A 191 -15.72 -8.65 1.28
N ASN A 192 -15.39 -9.25 0.14
CA ASN A 192 -16.11 -9.15 -1.12
C ASN A 192 -16.56 -10.55 -1.56
N GLY A 193 -17.86 -10.72 -1.76
CA GLY A 193 -18.43 -12.01 -2.13
C GLY A 193 -19.69 -11.91 -3.00
N SER A 194 -20.29 -13.07 -3.26
CA SER A 194 -21.39 -13.21 -4.21
C SER A 194 -22.75 -13.44 -3.56
N VAL A 195 -22.78 -13.82 -2.28
CA VAL A 195 -24.01 -14.20 -1.56
C VAL A 195 -23.92 -13.65 -0.14
N GLU A 196 -24.68 -12.59 0.12
CA GLU A 196 -24.64 -11.84 1.38
C GLU A 196 -24.82 -12.73 2.61
N GLU A 197 -25.76 -13.67 2.58
CA GLU A 197 -26.02 -14.59 3.70
C GLU A 197 -24.79 -15.44 4.06
N HIS A 198 -24.11 -16.02 3.08
CA HIS A 198 -22.92 -16.83 3.31
C HIS A 198 -21.73 -15.98 3.77
N ASP A 199 -21.55 -14.82 3.14
CA ASP A 199 -20.44 -13.92 3.45
C ASP A 199 -20.60 -13.34 4.87
N PHE A 200 -21.83 -13.00 5.28
CA PHE A 200 -22.15 -12.58 6.63
C PHE A 200 -21.93 -13.72 7.64
N ALA A 201 -22.40 -14.94 7.36
CA ALA A 201 -22.19 -16.08 8.24
C ALA A 201 -20.70 -16.38 8.49
N LYS A 202 -19.87 -16.32 7.44
CA LYS A 202 -18.40 -16.44 7.58
C LYS A 202 -17.80 -15.34 8.45
N LEU A 203 -18.25 -14.11 8.23
CA LEU A 203 -17.77 -12.95 8.98
C LEU A 203 -18.17 -13.02 10.47
N SER A 204 -19.41 -13.41 10.77
CA SER A 204 -19.88 -13.65 12.13
C SER A 204 -19.06 -14.74 12.82
N GLN A 205 -18.85 -15.88 12.15
CA GLN A 205 -18.02 -16.96 12.70
C GLN A 205 -16.59 -16.48 12.96
N PHE A 206 -15.99 -15.71 12.03
CA PHE A 206 -14.66 -15.13 12.22
C PHE A 206 -14.59 -14.20 13.44
N ILE A 207 -15.59 -13.33 13.63
CA ILE A 207 -15.66 -12.43 14.79
C ILE A 207 -15.78 -13.24 16.09
N GLU A 208 -16.65 -14.26 16.13
CA GLU A 208 -16.80 -15.13 17.30
C GLU A 208 -15.47 -15.81 17.68
N HIS A 209 -14.73 -16.36 16.69
CA HIS A 209 -13.42 -16.97 16.94
C HIS A 209 -12.37 -15.95 17.37
N ALA A 210 -12.44 -14.71 16.86
CA ALA A 210 -11.58 -13.63 17.32
C ALA A 210 -11.90 -13.26 18.78
N GLU A 211 -13.17 -13.16 19.15
CA GLU A 211 -13.61 -12.87 20.53
C GLU A 211 -13.17 -13.96 21.50
N GLU A 212 -13.28 -15.24 21.11
CA GLU A 212 -12.77 -16.37 21.89
C GLU A 212 -11.24 -16.31 22.06
N LYS A 213 -10.51 -15.99 20.98
CA LYS A 213 -9.04 -15.97 20.99
C LYS A 213 -8.46 -14.79 21.77
N PHE A 214 -9.03 -13.59 21.61
CA PHE A 214 -8.48 -12.36 22.18
C PHE A 214 -9.16 -11.96 23.50
N GLY A 215 -10.33 -12.52 23.81
CA GLY A 215 -11.04 -12.31 25.07
C GLY A 215 -11.23 -10.82 25.39
N THR A 216 -10.90 -10.43 26.62
CA THR A 216 -11.12 -9.06 27.12
C THR A 216 -10.37 -7.98 26.34
N ALA A 217 -9.37 -8.33 25.53
CA ALA A 217 -8.67 -7.38 24.67
C ALA A 217 -9.61 -6.75 23.61
N ILE A 218 -10.64 -7.48 23.20
CA ILE A 218 -11.65 -6.98 22.24
C ILE A 218 -13.09 -7.11 22.73
N THR A 219 -13.37 -7.74 23.88
CA THR A 219 -14.75 -7.87 24.41
C THR A 219 -15.08 -6.89 25.54
N THR A 220 -14.13 -6.04 25.94
CA THR A 220 -14.39 -4.98 26.93
C THR A 220 -15.24 -3.87 26.31
N PRO A 221 -16.22 -3.29 27.04
CA PRO A 221 -17.03 -2.17 26.56
C PRO A 221 -16.20 -1.04 25.95
N GLY A 222 -16.47 -0.73 24.69
CA GLY A 222 -15.74 0.24 23.90
C GLY A 222 -14.43 -0.28 23.29
N GLN A 223 -14.22 -1.60 23.20
CA GLN A 223 -13.12 -2.27 22.46
C GLN A 223 -13.65 -3.29 21.44
N GLU A 224 -14.96 -3.46 21.35
CA GLU A 224 -15.62 -4.41 20.46
C GLU A 224 -15.29 -4.15 18.98
N PRO A 225 -15.20 -5.21 18.15
CA PRO A 225 -15.12 -5.06 16.72
C PRO A 225 -16.32 -4.27 16.18
N ILE A 226 -16.05 -3.33 15.28
CA ILE A 226 -17.11 -2.52 14.65
C ILE A 226 -17.39 -3.13 13.28
N LEU A 227 -18.60 -3.67 13.09
CA LEU A 227 -19.08 -4.17 11.81
C LEU A 227 -19.94 -3.12 11.11
N SER A 228 -19.64 -2.84 9.85
CA SER A 228 -20.47 -1.97 9.01
C SER A 228 -21.86 -2.54 8.78
N GLN A 229 -22.90 -1.73 8.98
CA GLN A 229 -24.32 -2.08 8.77
C GLN A 229 -24.91 -1.39 7.54
N SER A 230 -24.17 -0.49 6.89
CA SER A 230 -24.62 0.26 5.72
C SER A 230 -23.44 0.65 4.82
N GLY A 231 -23.76 1.08 3.59
CA GLY A 231 -22.75 1.62 2.67
C GLY A 231 -22.04 2.86 3.23
N GLU A 232 -22.79 3.76 3.84
CA GLU A 232 -22.24 4.96 4.47
C GLU A 232 -21.26 4.60 5.61
N GLN A 233 -21.60 3.62 6.45
CA GLN A 233 -20.70 3.20 7.52
C GLN A 233 -19.44 2.53 6.98
N ARG A 234 -19.52 1.78 5.86
CA ARG A 234 -18.32 1.24 5.18
C ARG A 234 -17.40 2.35 4.72
N GLU A 235 -17.95 3.39 4.09
CA GLU A 235 -17.18 4.55 3.62
C GLU A 235 -16.55 5.31 4.80
N GLN A 236 -17.30 5.49 5.90
CA GLN A 236 -16.77 6.12 7.13
C GLN A 236 -15.58 5.33 7.70
N LEU A 237 -15.68 4.00 7.82
CA LEU A 237 -14.57 3.17 8.29
C LEU A 237 -13.36 3.22 7.36
N TRP A 238 -13.58 3.11 6.05
CA TRP A 238 -12.50 3.23 5.05
C TRP A 238 -11.83 4.60 5.07
N SER A 239 -12.59 5.67 5.36
CA SER A 239 -12.06 7.04 5.42
C SER A 239 -10.95 7.21 6.45
N LEU A 240 -10.94 6.42 7.53
CA LEU A 240 -9.87 6.43 8.53
C LEU A 240 -8.50 6.09 7.91
N ARG A 241 -8.50 5.11 7.01
CA ARG A 241 -7.31 4.58 6.32
C ARG A 241 -6.98 5.31 5.03
N GLU A 242 -7.98 5.70 4.24
CA GLU A 242 -7.77 6.42 2.98
C GLU A 242 -7.31 7.86 3.21
N ASN A 243 -7.79 8.53 4.29
CA ASN A 243 -7.43 9.92 4.57
C ASN A 243 -6.16 10.10 5.41
N THR A 244 -5.58 9.02 5.95
CA THR A 244 -4.32 9.09 6.74
C THR A 244 -3.22 9.90 6.05
N PRO A 245 -2.90 9.68 4.76
CA PRO A 245 -1.85 10.45 4.08
C PRO A 245 -2.15 11.96 4.00
N ILE A 246 -3.45 12.32 3.90
CA ILE A 246 -3.91 13.71 3.80
C ILE A 246 -3.80 14.39 5.17
N HIS A 247 -4.22 13.72 6.24
CA HIS A 247 -4.13 14.26 7.60
C HIS A 247 -2.67 14.46 8.02
N LEU A 248 -1.79 13.49 7.74
CA LEU A 248 -0.36 13.60 8.04
C LEU A 248 0.30 14.76 7.28
N ALA A 249 -0.03 14.94 6.00
CA ALA A 249 0.52 16.02 5.18
C ALA A 249 0.08 17.42 5.63
N LYS A 250 -1.11 17.53 6.25
CA LYS A 250 -1.61 18.80 6.82
C LYS A 250 -0.93 19.15 8.15
N ASP A 251 -0.54 18.14 8.94
CA ASP A 251 -0.04 18.35 10.29
C ASP A 251 1.45 18.75 10.36
N GLY A 252 2.24 18.51 9.31
CA GLY A 252 3.67 18.89 9.30
C GLY A 252 4.40 18.69 7.99
N LEU A 253 5.73 18.75 8.03
CA LEU A 253 6.60 18.27 6.95
C LEU A 253 6.69 16.74 7.06
N ILE A 254 6.30 16.03 5.99
CA ILE A 254 6.21 14.57 6.00
C ILE A 254 7.33 13.90 5.21
N TYR A 255 7.95 12.92 5.85
CA TYR A 255 8.86 11.96 5.24
C TYR A 255 8.11 10.66 5.01
N LYS A 256 8.17 10.16 3.77
CA LYS A 256 7.42 8.98 3.32
C LYS A 256 8.37 7.88 2.90
N PHE A 257 8.22 6.72 3.54
CA PHE A 257 8.89 5.48 3.17
C PHE A 257 7.81 4.46 2.84
N ASP A 258 7.91 3.91 1.63
CA ASP A 258 7.03 2.87 1.11
C ASP A 258 7.90 1.65 0.89
N VAL A 259 7.79 0.66 1.77
CA VAL A 259 8.74 -0.44 1.93
C VAL A 259 7.99 -1.73 2.18
N SER A 260 8.56 -2.88 1.82
CA SER A 260 7.90 -4.17 2.08
C SER A 260 8.78 -5.13 2.85
N PHE A 261 8.16 -6.00 3.65
CA PHE A 261 8.81 -6.98 4.50
C PHE A 261 8.02 -8.30 4.56
N PRO A 262 8.66 -9.41 4.97
CA PRO A 262 7.94 -10.57 5.48
C PRO A 262 6.97 -10.16 6.60
N LEU A 263 5.76 -10.74 6.64
CA LEU A 263 4.69 -10.28 7.54
C LEU A 263 5.10 -10.21 9.01
N HIS A 264 5.87 -11.18 9.50
CA HIS A 264 6.35 -11.21 10.89
C HIS A 264 7.32 -10.07 11.26
N GLN A 265 7.81 -9.30 10.28
CA GLN A 265 8.70 -8.14 10.45
C GLN A 265 8.04 -6.82 10.05
N PHE A 266 6.77 -6.84 9.61
CA PHE A 266 6.06 -5.70 9.04
C PHE A 266 6.20 -4.43 9.89
N TYR A 267 6.09 -4.55 11.21
CA TYR A 267 6.07 -3.38 12.08
C TYR A 267 7.44 -3.00 12.67
N ASN A 268 8.45 -3.88 12.56
CA ASN A 268 9.75 -3.67 13.20
C ASN A 268 10.46 -2.40 12.71
N ILE A 269 10.25 -2.01 11.45
CA ILE A 269 10.84 -0.78 10.89
C ILE A 269 10.31 0.48 11.60
N VAL A 270 9.05 0.48 12.04
CA VAL A 270 8.43 1.62 12.74
C VAL A 270 9.04 1.75 14.13
N GLU A 271 9.17 0.64 14.85
CA GLU A 271 9.79 0.60 16.18
C GLU A 271 11.27 0.99 16.10
N TYR A 272 12.00 0.46 15.12
CA TYR A 272 13.38 0.87 14.83
C TYR A 272 13.49 2.37 14.58
N THR A 273 12.58 2.95 13.80
CA THR A 273 12.62 4.38 13.47
C THR A 273 12.27 5.24 14.68
N ARG A 274 11.33 4.82 15.54
CA ARG A 274 11.03 5.47 16.82
C ARG A 274 12.25 5.47 17.74
N GLU A 275 12.88 4.31 17.89
CA GLU A 275 14.09 4.18 18.69
C GLU A 275 15.24 5.04 18.13
N LEU A 276 15.45 5.04 16.82
CA LEU A 276 16.44 5.88 16.15
C LEU A 276 16.19 7.36 16.47
N LEU A 277 14.98 7.86 16.23
CA LEU A 277 14.70 9.30 16.38
C LEU A 277 14.64 9.74 17.84
N TYR A 278 13.99 8.99 18.72
CA TYR A 278 13.78 9.42 20.10
C TYR A 278 14.96 9.07 21.01
N ARG A 279 15.55 7.87 20.88
CA ARG A 279 16.68 7.44 21.73
C ARG A 279 18.00 8.00 21.24
N THR A 280 18.26 7.94 19.93
CA THR A 280 19.58 8.26 19.36
C THR A 280 19.69 9.73 18.97
N HIS A 281 18.64 10.29 18.37
CA HIS A 281 18.63 11.68 17.90
C HIS A 281 17.88 12.65 18.84
N HIS A 282 17.30 12.14 19.93
CA HIS A 282 16.66 12.93 20.99
C HIS A 282 15.53 13.87 20.50
N PHE A 283 14.83 13.49 19.42
CA PHE A 283 13.63 14.19 19.01
C PHE A 283 12.50 13.97 20.01
N HIS A 284 11.67 15.01 20.21
CA HIS A 284 10.51 14.92 21.08
C HIS A 284 9.30 14.38 20.30
N PRO A 285 8.55 13.38 20.83
CA PRO A 285 7.42 12.76 20.12
C PRO A 285 6.24 13.71 19.85
N GLU A 286 6.16 14.86 20.52
CA GLU A 286 5.15 15.89 20.20
C GLU A 286 5.57 16.80 19.02
N GLU A 287 6.87 16.88 18.73
CA GLU A 287 7.43 17.71 17.66
C GLU A 287 7.64 16.90 16.37
N VAL A 288 8.19 15.70 16.53
CA VAL A 288 8.43 14.75 15.45
C VAL A 288 7.79 13.42 15.85
N TYR A 289 6.83 12.94 15.08
CA TYR A 289 6.17 11.66 15.39
C TYR A 289 6.28 10.67 14.24
N VAL A 290 6.43 9.40 14.60
CA VAL A 290 6.70 8.26 13.71
C VAL A 290 5.52 7.30 13.76
N MET A 291 5.02 6.93 12.59
CA MET A 291 3.89 6.01 12.45
C MET A 291 4.05 5.05 11.28
N GLY A 292 3.34 3.93 11.36
CA GLY A 292 3.23 2.94 10.30
C GLY A 292 1.80 2.49 10.07
N TYR A 293 1.45 2.39 8.80
CA TYR A 293 0.22 1.76 8.33
C TYR A 293 0.48 1.11 6.98
N GLY A 294 -0.42 0.25 6.50
CA GLY A 294 -0.30 -0.27 5.13
C GLY A 294 -1.08 -1.53 4.86
N HIS A 295 -0.77 -2.10 3.70
CA HIS A 295 -1.37 -3.30 3.14
C HIS A 295 -0.71 -4.52 3.80
N PHE A 296 -1.32 -5.04 4.86
CA PHE A 296 -0.71 -6.14 5.59
C PHE A 296 -0.71 -7.43 4.79
N GLY A 297 -1.75 -7.67 3.99
CA GLY A 297 -1.88 -8.90 3.21
C GLY A 297 -0.79 -9.14 2.16
N ASP A 298 -0.04 -8.11 1.76
CA ASP A 298 1.07 -8.21 0.81
C ASP A 298 2.42 -7.74 1.40
N GLY A 299 2.43 -7.39 2.69
CA GLY A 299 3.63 -7.00 3.42
C GLY A 299 4.11 -5.57 3.15
N ASN A 300 3.28 -4.69 2.58
CA ASN A 300 3.63 -3.28 2.34
C ASN A 300 3.38 -2.38 3.56
N VAL A 301 4.43 -1.68 3.99
CA VAL A 301 4.45 -0.75 5.11
C VAL A 301 4.70 0.67 4.59
N HIS A 302 3.76 1.57 4.87
CA HIS A 302 3.96 3.01 4.75
C HIS A 302 4.47 3.56 6.09
N LEU A 303 5.79 3.57 6.26
CA LEU A 303 6.44 4.28 7.35
C LEU A 303 6.43 5.78 7.05
N ASN A 304 5.90 6.57 7.98
CA ASN A 304 5.89 8.02 7.88
C ASN A 304 6.54 8.65 9.13
N VAL A 305 7.23 9.76 8.91
CA VAL A 305 7.74 10.64 9.98
C VAL A 305 7.24 12.04 9.69
N VAL A 306 6.61 12.68 10.67
CA VAL A 306 6.06 14.03 10.53
C VAL A 306 6.77 14.98 11.47
N ASP A 307 7.44 15.98 10.92
CA ASP A 307 7.98 17.13 11.64
C ASP A 307 6.93 18.26 11.69
N ARG A 308 6.28 18.42 12.84
CA ARG A 308 5.27 19.47 13.08
C ARG A 308 5.89 20.85 13.19
N THR A 309 7.16 20.92 13.56
CA THR A 309 7.89 22.19 13.72
C THR A 309 8.34 22.78 12.39
N ARG A 310 8.56 21.91 11.38
CA ARG A 310 9.13 22.23 10.06
C ARG A 310 10.55 22.80 10.14
N LYS A 311 11.27 22.53 11.23
CA LYS A 311 12.61 23.08 11.49
C LYS A 311 13.72 22.05 11.37
N TYR A 312 13.40 20.76 11.38
CA TYR A 312 14.39 19.68 11.53
C TYR A 312 14.76 19.01 10.21
N GLN A 313 14.57 19.67 9.06
CA GLN A 313 14.76 19.04 7.76
C GLN A 313 16.17 18.44 7.61
N LYS A 314 17.22 19.19 7.97
CA LYS A 314 18.61 18.71 7.81
C LYS A 314 18.93 17.56 8.76
N GLU A 315 18.45 17.66 9.99
CA GLU A 315 18.67 16.68 11.05
C GLU A 315 17.93 15.37 10.74
N LEU A 316 16.69 15.45 10.25
CA LEU A 316 15.90 14.30 9.82
C LEU A 316 16.42 13.68 8.54
N ASP A 317 16.84 14.48 7.56
CA ASP A 317 17.50 13.97 6.35
C ASP A 317 18.72 13.11 6.73
N ALA A 318 19.57 13.62 7.63
CA ALA A 318 20.77 12.93 8.10
C ALA A 318 20.48 11.71 8.99
N ALA A 319 19.41 11.75 9.80
CA ALA A 319 19.01 10.64 10.65
C ALA A 319 18.38 9.50 9.86
N LEU A 320 17.48 9.81 8.92
CA LEU A 320 16.67 8.82 8.23
C LEU A 320 17.36 8.22 7.01
N TYR A 321 18.18 8.99 6.29
CA TYR A 321 18.86 8.53 5.08
C TYR A 321 20.37 8.36 5.32
N PRO A 322 20.96 7.18 5.03
CA PRO A 322 20.35 5.97 4.46
C PRO A 322 19.75 5.01 5.50
N ALA A 323 19.72 5.36 6.79
CA ALA A 323 19.45 4.43 7.90
C ALA A 323 18.18 3.56 7.70
N VAL A 324 17.05 4.18 7.31
CA VAL A 324 15.78 3.46 7.06
C VAL A 324 15.92 2.46 5.91
N TYR A 325 16.53 2.85 4.80
CA TYR A 325 16.74 1.94 3.66
C TYR A 325 17.78 0.86 3.95
N ALA A 326 18.82 1.17 4.73
CA ALA A 326 19.80 0.21 5.18
C ALA A 326 19.15 -0.86 6.09
N TYR A 327 18.23 -0.45 6.97
CA TYR A 327 17.43 -1.39 7.76
C TYR A 327 16.57 -2.29 6.85
N CYS A 328 15.91 -1.72 5.84
CA CYS A 328 15.11 -2.51 4.89
C CYS A 328 15.97 -3.60 4.22
N ALA A 329 17.17 -3.23 3.76
CA ALA A 329 18.09 -4.15 3.11
C ALA A 329 18.59 -5.28 4.02
N SER A 330 18.86 -4.97 5.30
CA SER A 330 19.36 -5.97 6.26
C SER A 330 18.29 -6.94 6.77
N HIS A 331 17.01 -6.66 6.52
CA HIS A 331 15.86 -7.44 6.98
C HIS A 331 15.06 -8.06 5.83
N ALA A 332 15.73 -8.33 4.71
CA ALA A 332 15.14 -8.95 3.51
C ALA A 332 13.91 -8.20 2.95
N GLY A 333 13.87 -6.88 3.13
CA GLY A 333 12.80 -6.01 2.63
C GLY A 333 13.10 -5.35 1.29
N SER A 334 12.10 -4.65 0.74
CA SER A 334 12.24 -3.77 -0.43
C SER A 334 12.19 -2.30 0.00
N ILE A 335 13.06 -1.45 -0.53
CA ILE A 335 13.01 0.01 -0.32
C ILE A 335 11.83 0.69 -1.06
N SER A 336 11.16 -0.06 -1.93
CA SER A 336 9.97 0.37 -2.65
C SER A 336 9.04 -0.79 -2.87
N ALA A 337 7.86 -0.72 -2.27
CA ALA A 337 6.81 -1.71 -2.46
C ALA A 337 5.94 -1.37 -3.68
N GLU A 338 5.43 -0.15 -3.74
CA GLU A 338 4.40 0.26 -4.72
C GLU A 338 4.73 1.60 -5.42
N HIS A 339 5.41 2.53 -4.76
CA HIS A 339 5.58 3.90 -5.27
C HIS A 339 6.66 4.04 -6.37
N GLY A 340 7.36 2.95 -6.68
CA GLY A 340 8.50 2.96 -7.61
C GLY A 340 9.75 3.64 -7.07
N VAL A 341 10.77 3.70 -7.92
CA VAL A 341 12.10 4.22 -7.60
C VAL A 341 12.20 5.71 -7.91
N GLY A 342 11.75 6.11 -9.11
CA GLY A 342 11.78 7.49 -9.59
C GLY A 342 13.15 8.15 -9.46
N LEU A 343 13.12 9.42 -9.04
CA LEU A 343 14.34 10.18 -8.72
C LEU A 343 14.78 9.92 -7.27
N GLN A 344 13.83 9.85 -6.34
CA GLN A 344 14.08 9.87 -4.91
C GLN A 344 14.85 8.63 -4.42
N LYS A 345 14.52 7.45 -4.95
CA LYS A 345 15.09 6.18 -4.46
C LYS A 345 16.20 5.62 -5.35
N ARG A 346 16.51 6.29 -6.46
CA ARG A 346 17.49 5.84 -7.48
C ARG A 346 18.84 5.48 -6.87
N ASP A 347 19.35 6.35 -6.01
CA ASP A 347 20.69 6.21 -5.42
C ASP A 347 20.75 5.12 -4.33
N TYR A 348 19.58 4.62 -3.91
CA TYR A 348 19.44 3.55 -2.94
C TYR A 348 19.13 2.19 -3.60
N LEU A 349 18.97 2.11 -4.92
CA LEU A 349 18.57 0.88 -5.61
C LEU A 349 19.49 -0.32 -5.31
N ALA A 350 20.78 -0.07 -5.11
CA ALA A 350 21.77 -1.08 -4.74
C ALA A 350 21.50 -1.76 -3.37
N LEU A 351 20.70 -1.13 -2.50
CA LEU A 351 20.25 -1.71 -1.24
C LEU A 351 19.17 -2.79 -1.44
N SER A 352 18.45 -2.79 -2.56
CA SER A 352 17.40 -3.77 -2.86
C SER A 352 17.71 -4.69 -4.04
N ARG A 353 18.71 -4.38 -4.87
CA ARG A 353 19.03 -5.17 -6.07
C ARG A 353 20.54 -5.42 -6.16
N PRO A 354 20.95 -6.70 -6.39
CA PRO A 354 22.35 -7.01 -6.64
C PRO A 354 22.91 -6.29 -7.86
N PRO A 355 24.23 -6.03 -7.93
CA PRO A 355 24.87 -5.34 -9.05
C PRO A 355 24.56 -5.95 -10.43
N ALA A 356 24.51 -7.29 -10.53
CA ALA A 356 24.20 -7.99 -11.78
C ALA A 356 22.77 -7.68 -12.29
N VAL A 357 21.80 -7.54 -11.39
CA VAL A 357 20.42 -7.19 -11.75
C VAL A 357 20.34 -5.76 -12.25
N ILE A 358 21.03 -4.82 -11.58
CA ILE A 358 21.11 -3.42 -12.01
C ILE A 358 21.81 -3.31 -13.38
N ALA A 359 22.87 -4.08 -13.60
CA ALA A 359 23.58 -4.11 -14.88
C ALA A 359 22.65 -4.55 -16.03
N LEU A 360 21.82 -5.58 -15.82
CA LEU A 360 20.84 -6.02 -16.80
C LEU A 360 19.77 -4.94 -17.06
N MET A 361 19.28 -4.26 -16.02
CA MET A 361 18.35 -3.14 -16.20
C MET A 361 18.96 -2.02 -17.04
N LYS A 362 20.24 -1.67 -16.82
CA LYS A 362 20.98 -0.69 -17.64
C LYS A 362 21.10 -1.14 -19.10
N GLN A 363 21.38 -2.43 -19.35
CA GLN A 363 21.45 -3.00 -20.70
C GLN A 363 20.10 -2.89 -21.43
N LEU A 364 19.00 -3.23 -20.75
CA LEU A 364 17.64 -3.09 -21.29
C LEU A 364 17.31 -1.62 -21.59
N LYS A 365 17.63 -0.70 -20.68
CA LYS A 365 17.44 0.74 -20.89
C LYS A 365 18.22 1.22 -22.11
N HIS A 366 19.48 0.84 -22.25
CA HIS A 366 20.30 1.23 -23.40
C HIS A 366 19.78 0.66 -24.72
N MET A 367 19.28 -0.59 -24.71
CA MET A 367 18.68 -1.21 -25.89
C MET A 367 17.40 -0.50 -26.33
N MET A 368 16.54 -0.12 -25.38
CA MET A 368 15.23 0.47 -25.66
C MET A 368 15.28 1.99 -25.90
N ASP A 369 16.27 2.67 -25.32
CA ASP A 369 16.47 4.12 -25.41
C ASP A 369 17.96 4.47 -25.40
N PRO A 370 18.67 4.25 -26.53
CA PRO A 370 20.12 4.46 -26.61
C PRO A 370 20.53 5.92 -26.45
N ASN A 371 19.63 6.87 -26.74
CA ASN A 371 19.87 8.31 -26.60
C ASN A 371 19.51 8.84 -25.20
N GLY A 372 18.93 8.01 -24.31
CA GLY A 372 18.57 8.39 -22.95
C GLY A 372 17.52 9.50 -22.87
N ILE A 373 16.63 9.61 -23.86
CA ILE A 373 15.64 10.71 -23.95
C ILE A 373 14.38 10.43 -23.12
N LEU A 374 14.08 9.16 -22.81
CA LEU A 374 12.90 8.77 -22.04
C LEU A 374 13.17 8.85 -20.54
N ASN A 375 12.54 9.85 -19.91
CA ASN A 375 12.54 10.08 -18.46
C ASN A 375 13.95 10.03 -17.83
N PRO A 376 14.90 10.90 -18.27
CA PRO A 376 16.28 10.88 -17.81
C PRO A 376 16.40 11.14 -16.30
N TYR A 377 17.57 10.80 -15.76
CA TYR A 377 17.93 10.95 -14.33
C TYR A 377 17.18 10.05 -13.36
N LYS A 378 16.29 9.17 -13.83
CA LYS A 378 15.42 8.34 -12.99
C LYS A 378 15.59 6.85 -13.19
N VAL A 379 15.06 6.17 -12.16
CA VAL A 379 15.03 4.74 -11.86
C VAL A 379 16.41 4.12 -11.69
N LEU A 380 17.29 4.22 -12.68
CA LEU A 380 18.60 3.58 -12.64
C LEU A 380 19.68 4.55 -12.17
N PRO A 381 20.59 4.13 -11.27
CA PRO A 381 21.71 4.94 -10.84
C PRO A 381 22.62 5.25 -12.04
N SER A 382 23.32 6.38 -11.98
CA SER A 382 24.31 6.80 -12.97
C SER A 382 25.31 5.68 -13.30
#